data_AF-A0A6J0YXN9-F1
#
_entry.id   AF-A0A6J0YXN9-F1
#
_cell.length_a   1.000
_cell.length_b   1.000
_cell.length_c   1.000
_cell.angle_alpha   90.00
_cell.angle_beta   90.00
_cell.angle_gamma   90.00
#
_symmetry.space_group_name_H-M   'P 1'
#
loop_
_entity.id
_entity.type
_entity.pdbx_description
1 polymer ?
#
loop_
_entity_poly.entity_id
_entity_poly.type
_entity_poly.pdbx_seq_one_letter_code
_entity_poly.pdbx_strand_id
1 'polypeptide(L)'
;MDSQSSCVVVTGFGPFRQHLVNSSWEAVKELSKLGLGSDMQVELRILQLPVDYREVKQRVTRIWEDLRPQFVVHVGVDPAAKAIFLEQCSKNRGYRDADIRGFRPECGVCLPDGPEVIASEVSMKEVSRRAAVQGVEVAFSRDAVPPNNNLIRSQRTCVNARLEHQGRPRCRASAARPLLSD
;
A
#
# COMPACT_ATOMS: atom_id res chain seq x y z
N MET A 1 -2.75 -3.05 32.77
CA MET A 1 -2.96 -2.01 31.75
C MET A 1 -2.16 -2.45 30.55
N ASP A 2 -2.81 -3.11 29.60
CA ASP A 2 -2.12 -3.63 28.42
C ASP A 2 -1.75 -2.42 27.56
N SER A 3 -0.48 -2.02 27.63
CA SER A 3 0.08 -1.06 26.67
C SER A 3 0.05 -1.77 25.32
N GLN A 4 -1.03 -1.57 24.56
CA GLN A 4 -1.17 -2.15 23.23
C GLN A 4 -0.09 -1.51 22.37
N SER A 5 1.00 -2.23 22.13
CA SER A 5 2.10 -1.74 21.30
C SER A 5 1.53 -1.38 19.92
N SER A 6 1.68 -0.10 19.58
CA SER A 6 1.30 0.45 18.29
C SER A 6 2.01 -0.31 17.17
N CYS A 7 1.30 -0.86 16.19
CA CYS A 7 1.90 -1.58 15.07
C CYS A 7 1.88 -0.73 13.79
N VAL A 8 3.03 -0.60 13.14
CA VAL A 8 3.20 -0.07 11.78
C VAL A 8 3.58 -1.21 10.86
N VAL A 9 2.87 -1.36 9.75
CA VAL A 9 3.19 -2.36 8.73
C VAL A 9 3.78 -1.66 7.51
N VAL A 10 4.92 -2.14 7.02
CA VAL A 10 5.54 -1.68 5.78
C VAL A 10 5.63 -2.85 4.82
N THR A 11 5.13 -2.67 3.61
CA THR A 11 5.16 -3.73 2.58
C THR A 11 6.01 -3.33 1.40
N GLY A 12 6.64 -4.31 0.77
CA GLY A 12 7.31 -4.17 -0.52
C GLY A 12 6.96 -5.34 -1.43
N PHE A 13 7.24 -5.23 -2.72
CA PHE A 13 6.92 -6.27 -3.68
C PHE A 13 8.05 -7.25 -3.91
N GLY A 14 7.70 -8.52 -4.11
CA GLY A 14 8.63 -9.54 -4.58
C GLY A 14 9.05 -9.38 -6.05
N PRO A 15 9.81 -10.35 -6.56
CA PRO A 15 10.25 -10.41 -7.96
C PRO A 15 9.09 -10.34 -8.96
N PHE A 16 9.36 -9.81 -10.15
CA PHE A 16 8.38 -9.75 -11.24
C PHE A 16 9.03 -9.75 -12.63
N ARG A 17 8.49 -10.58 -13.53
CA ARG A 17 9.03 -10.83 -14.88
C ARG A 17 10.53 -11.16 -14.79
N GLN A 18 11.38 -10.48 -15.57
CA GLN A 18 12.82 -10.68 -15.57
C GLN A 18 13.55 -10.11 -14.34
N HIS A 19 12.86 -9.36 -13.46
CA HIS A 19 13.47 -8.74 -12.30
C HIS A 19 13.45 -9.70 -11.10
N LEU A 20 14.56 -10.41 -10.90
CA LEU A 20 14.77 -11.35 -9.80
C LEU A 20 14.88 -10.66 -8.42
N VAL A 21 15.17 -9.36 -8.42
CA VAL A 21 15.22 -8.51 -7.22
C VAL A 21 14.34 -7.30 -7.46
N ASN A 22 13.54 -6.95 -6.46
CA ASN A 22 12.66 -5.80 -6.50
C ASN A 22 13.09 -4.78 -5.44
N SER A 23 13.50 -3.59 -5.90
CA SER A 23 14.04 -2.53 -5.06
C SER A 23 13.09 -2.08 -3.95
N SER A 24 11.78 -2.22 -4.13
CA SER A 24 10.81 -1.90 -3.07
C SER A 24 10.97 -2.83 -1.85
N TRP A 25 11.15 -4.13 -2.07
CA TRP A 25 11.37 -5.07 -0.97
C TRP A 25 12.76 -4.92 -0.34
N GLU A 26 13.78 -4.65 -1.15
CA GLU A 26 15.12 -4.37 -0.61
C GLU A 26 15.10 -3.15 0.32
N ALA A 27 14.44 -2.06 -0.09
CA ALA A 27 14.28 -0.88 0.75
C ALA A 27 13.57 -1.17 2.08
N VAL A 28 12.51 -2.00 2.05
CA VAL A 28 11.75 -2.38 3.25
C VAL A 28 12.57 -3.28 4.19
N LYS A 29 13.41 -4.17 3.65
CA LYS A 29 14.35 -4.96 4.46
C LYS A 29 15.38 -4.08 5.16
N GLU A 30 15.95 -3.09 4.45
CA GLU A 30 16.88 -2.15 5.07
C GLU A 30 16.19 -1.31 6.15
N LEU A 31 14.95 -0.85 5.93
CA LEU A 31 14.16 -0.17 6.96
C LEU A 31 14.00 -1.03 8.22
N SER A 32 13.76 -2.33 8.07
CA SER A 32 13.63 -3.24 9.22
C SER A 32 14.91 -3.37 10.04
N LYS A 33 16.09 -3.20 9.43
CA LYS A 33 17.37 -3.21 10.15
C LYS A 33 17.60 -1.88 10.88
N LEU A 34 17.20 -0.77 10.26
CA LEU A 34 17.33 0.57 10.83
C LEU A 34 16.32 0.83 11.96
N GLY A 35 15.12 0.26 11.87
CA GLY A 35 14.03 0.51 12.81
C GLY A 35 13.41 1.90 12.65
N LEU A 36 12.44 2.22 13.53
CA LEU A 36 11.74 3.52 13.55
C LEU A 36 12.33 4.50 14.59
N GLY A 37 13.52 4.19 15.12
CA GLY A 37 14.14 4.90 16.24
C GLY A 37 13.78 4.30 17.60
N SER A 38 14.69 4.42 18.57
CA SER A 38 14.54 3.88 19.94
C SER A 38 13.44 4.55 20.75
N ASP A 39 13.07 5.78 20.38
CA ASP A 39 12.20 6.64 21.17
C ASP A 39 10.71 6.41 20.82
N MET A 40 10.45 5.64 19.76
CA MET A 40 9.09 5.28 19.34
C MET A 40 8.71 3.91 19.92
N GLN A 41 7.69 3.88 20.77
CA GLN A 41 7.07 2.63 21.25
C GLN A 41 6.13 2.05 20.18
N VAL A 42 6.69 1.75 19.01
CA VAL A 42 5.97 1.26 17.83
C VAL A 42 6.66 0.01 17.29
N GLU A 43 5.91 -1.08 17.18
CA GLU A 43 6.36 -2.29 16.51
C GLU A 43 6.33 -2.07 14.99
N LEU A 44 7.49 -2.24 14.34
CA LEU A 44 7.60 -2.28 12.89
C LEU A 44 7.47 -3.72 12.39
N ARG A 45 6.45 -3.98 11.56
CA ARG A 45 6.32 -5.23 10.82
C ARG A 45 6.54 -5.03 9.34
N ILE A 46 7.36 -5.89 8.74
CA ILE A 46 7.57 -5.89 7.30
C ILE A 46 6.91 -7.10 6.63
N LEU A 47 6.33 -6.90 5.45
CA LEU A 47 5.74 -8.01 4.68
C LEU A 47 6.04 -7.88 3.19
N GLN A 48 6.49 -8.98 2.58
CA GLN A 48 6.65 -9.06 1.14
C GLN A 48 5.33 -9.47 0.49
N LEU A 49 4.86 -8.66 -0.45
CA LEU A 49 3.70 -8.96 -1.28
C LEU A 49 4.14 -9.57 -2.62
N PRO A 50 3.49 -10.64 -3.10
CA PRO A 50 3.74 -11.14 -4.45
C PRO A 50 3.17 -10.14 -5.46
N VAL A 51 3.73 -10.14 -6.66
CA VAL A 51 3.15 -9.38 -7.78
C VAL A 51 2.03 -10.24 -8.42
N ASP A 52 0.97 -10.46 -7.63
CA ASP A 52 -0.24 -11.25 -7.93
C ASP A 52 -1.46 -10.52 -7.35
N TYR A 53 -2.42 -10.17 -8.21
CA TYR A 53 -3.56 -9.35 -7.77
C TYR A 53 -4.43 -10.02 -6.71
N ARG A 54 -4.65 -11.32 -6.83
CA ARG A 54 -5.57 -12.07 -5.97
C ARG A 54 -4.92 -12.30 -4.60
N GLU A 55 -3.65 -12.66 -4.58
CA GLU A 55 -2.92 -12.82 -3.33
C GLU A 55 -2.69 -11.49 -2.61
N VAL A 56 -2.41 -10.40 -3.33
CA VAL A 56 -2.26 -9.08 -2.72
C VAL A 56 -3.55 -8.66 -2.03
N LYS A 57 -4.70 -8.83 -2.68
CA LYS A 57 -6.00 -8.57 -2.05
C LYS A 57 -6.15 -9.33 -0.73
N GLN A 58 -5.88 -10.64 -0.73
CA GLN A 58 -6.00 -11.48 0.46
C GLN A 58 -5.01 -11.08 1.57
N ARG A 59 -3.75 -10.83 1.22
CA ARG A 59 -2.71 -10.47 2.20
C ARG A 59 -2.95 -9.09 2.80
N VAL A 60 -3.36 -8.11 1.99
CA VAL A 60 -3.72 -6.77 2.49
C VAL A 60 -4.92 -6.86 3.44
N THR A 61 -5.96 -7.64 3.11
CA THR A 61 -7.08 -7.86 4.03
C THR A 61 -6.61 -8.44 5.37
N ARG A 62 -5.77 -9.48 5.36
CA ARG A 62 -5.20 -10.10 6.57
C ARG A 62 -4.32 -9.14 7.38
N ILE A 63 -3.57 -8.24 6.73
CA ILE A 63 -2.82 -7.20 7.45
C ILE A 63 -3.76 -6.38 8.35
N TRP A 64 -4.90 -5.94 7.81
CA TRP A 64 -5.85 -5.12 8.56
C TRP A 64 -6.63 -5.92 9.62
N GLU A 65 -7.00 -7.17 9.32
CA GLU A 65 -7.78 -8.03 10.21
C GLU A 65 -6.94 -8.60 11.36
N ASP A 66 -5.77 -9.16 11.05
CA ASP A 66 -4.95 -9.91 11.99
C ASP A 66 -4.01 -8.99 12.79
N LEU A 67 -3.35 -8.05 12.11
CA LEU A 67 -2.34 -7.19 12.73
C LEU A 67 -2.92 -5.89 13.31
N ARG A 68 -4.12 -5.50 12.86
CA ARG A 68 -4.81 -4.25 13.25
C ARG A 68 -3.85 -3.05 13.37
N PRO A 69 -3.04 -2.76 12.34
CA PRO A 69 -2.01 -1.73 12.42
C PRO A 69 -2.64 -0.34 12.56
N GLN A 70 -1.92 0.57 13.20
CA GLN A 70 -2.28 1.99 13.21
C GLN A 70 -2.00 2.64 11.85
N PHE A 71 -0.99 2.12 11.15
CA PHE A 71 -0.50 2.71 9.92
C PHE A 71 0.10 1.65 9.00
N VAL A 72 -0.23 1.73 7.71
CA VAL A 72 0.35 0.86 6.68
C VAL A 72 1.01 1.69 5.59
N VAL A 73 2.24 1.36 5.25
CA VAL A 73 2.99 1.93 4.13
C VAL A 73 3.20 0.84 3.08
N HIS A 74 2.77 1.09 1.85
CA HIS A 74 3.08 0.21 0.72
C HIS A 74 4.14 0.85 -0.15
N VAL A 75 5.27 0.16 -0.31
CA VAL A 75 6.40 0.59 -1.13
C VAL A 75 6.32 -0.12 -2.46
N GLY A 76 6.23 0.65 -3.53
CA GLY A 76 6.31 0.17 -4.90
C GLY A 76 7.54 0.71 -5.61
N VAL A 77 7.98 0.03 -6.68
CA VAL A 77 9.05 0.54 -7.54
C VAL A 77 8.50 1.03 -8.87
N ASP A 78 9.14 2.07 -9.36
CA ASP A 78 8.94 2.62 -10.67
C ASP A 78 10.29 2.76 -11.37
N PRO A 79 10.59 1.91 -12.38
CA PRO A 79 11.88 1.92 -13.06
C PRO A 79 12.22 3.24 -13.76
N ALA A 80 11.24 4.08 -14.06
CA ALA A 80 11.46 5.36 -14.75
C ALA A 80 11.44 6.57 -13.80
N ALA A 81 11.12 6.37 -12.52
CA ALA A 81 11.13 7.45 -11.54
C ALA A 81 12.56 7.87 -11.21
N LYS A 82 12.79 9.19 -11.14
CA LYS A 82 14.06 9.80 -10.70
C LYS A 82 13.98 10.38 -9.28
N ALA A 83 12.82 10.27 -8.66
CA ALA A 83 12.47 10.83 -7.36
C ALA A 83 11.62 9.82 -6.57
N ILE A 84 11.55 10.00 -5.25
CA ILE A 84 10.58 9.30 -4.40
C ILE A 84 9.25 10.04 -4.52
N PHE A 85 8.19 9.33 -4.90
CA PHE A 85 6.85 9.88 -4.98
C PHE A 85 5.99 9.40 -3.80
N LEU A 86 5.45 10.36 -3.06
CA LEU A 86 4.46 10.13 -2.01
C LEU A 86 3.05 10.31 -2.60
N GLU A 87 2.30 9.21 -2.70
CA GLU A 87 0.99 9.18 -3.35
C GLU A 87 -0.13 9.57 -2.38
N GLN A 88 -0.86 10.65 -2.67
CA GLN A 88 -1.99 11.08 -1.84
C GLN A 88 -3.23 10.20 -2.06
N CYS A 89 -3.42 9.66 -3.26
CA CYS A 89 -4.64 8.97 -3.68
C CYS A 89 -4.30 7.71 -4.47
N SER A 90 -5.15 6.68 -4.43
CA SER A 90 -5.11 5.46 -5.24
C SER A 90 -6.30 5.43 -6.18
N LYS A 91 -6.09 4.96 -7.41
CA LYS A 91 -7.15 4.78 -8.41
C LYS A 91 -7.55 3.31 -8.51
N ASN A 92 -8.84 3.06 -8.70
CA ASN A 92 -9.39 1.73 -8.87
C ASN A 92 -9.38 1.26 -10.34
N ARG A 93 -8.95 2.11 -11.26
CA ARG A 93 -8.86 1.84 -12.70
C ARG A 93 -7.45 2.03 -13.24
N GLY A 94 -7.18 1.40 -14.39
CA GLY A 94 -5.91 1.50 -15.11
C GLY A 94 -5.06 0.22 -15.06
N TYR A 95 -5.61 -0.85 -14.51
CA TYR A 95 -4.92 -2.12 -14.30
C TYR A 95 -4.89 -2.97 -15.58
N ARG A 96 -3.92 -2.70 -16.46
CA ARG A 96 -3.86 -3.34 -17.80
C ARG A 96 -2.84 -4.48 -17.92
N ASP A 97 -1.87 -4.51 -17.02
CA ASP A 97 -0.79 -5.50 -17.03
C ASP A 97 -1.21 -6.83 -16.42
N ALA A 98 -0.67 -7.91 -17.00
CA ALA A 98 -0.74 -9.24 -16.42
C ALA A 98 0.20 -9.36 -15.22
N ASP A 99 -0.27 -10.08 -14.20
CA ASP A 99 0.50 -10.46 -13.02
C ASP A 99 1.43 -11.64 -13.23
N ILE A 100 2.14 -12.03 -12.17
CA ILE A 100 3.14 -13.11 -12.22
C ILE A 100 2.51 -14.46 -12.63
N ARG A 101 1.18 -14.60 -12.55
CA ARG A 101 0.42 -15.76 -12.99
C ARG A 101 -0.34 -15.52 -14.30
N GLY A 102 -0.08 -14.40 -14.96
CA GLY A 102 -0.74 -14.04 -16.22
C GLY A 102 -2.13 -13.43 -16.06
N PHE A 103 -2.62 -13.23 -14.83
CA PHE A 103 -3.97 -12.73 -14.60
C PHE A 103 -4.03 -11.21 -14.80
N ARG A 104 -5.13 -10.75 -15.42
CA ARG A 104 -5.44 -9.34 -15.65
C ARG A 104 -6.83 -9.04 -15.10
N PRO A 105 -7.03 -7.92 -14.37
CA PRO A 105 -8.36 -7.52 -13.94
C PRO A 105 -9.25 -7.16 -15.13
N GLU A 106 -10.49 -7.65 -15.12
CA GLU A 106 -11.48 -7.32 -16.14
C GLU A 106 -11.77 -5.82 -16.15
N CYS A 107 -11.95 -5.25 -17.35
CA CYS A 107 -12.16 -3.82 -17.56
C CYS A 107 -11.07 -2.90 -16.95
N GLY A 108 -9.93 -3.48 -16.54
CA GLY A 108 -8.86 -2.77 -15.84
C GLY A 108 -9.25 -2.20 -14.48
N VAL A 109 -10.23 -2.81 -13.81
CA VAL A 109 -10.74 -2.42 -12.49
C VAL A 109 -10.15 -3.33 -11.40
N CYS A 110 -9.55 -2.75 -10.36
CA CYS A 110 -8.90 -3.52 -9.28
C CYS A 110 -9.91 -4.18 -8.34
N LEU A 111 -10.92 -3.42 -7.92
CA LEU A 111 -12.01 -3.85 -7.05
C LEU A 111 -13.33 -3.46 -7.69
N PRO A 112 -14.07 -4.39 -8.32
CA PRO A 112 -15.30 -4.08 -9.06
C PRO A 112 -16.32 -3.21 -8.31
N ASP A 113 -16.50 -3.45 -7.02
CA ASP A 113 -17.42 -2.70 -6.15
C ASP A 113 -16.72 -1.64 -5.27
N GLY A 114 -15.45 -1.35 -5.56
CA GLY A 114 -14.64 -0.38 -4.83
C GLY A 114 -14.86 1.06 -5.32
N PRO A 115 -14.56 2.07 -4.48
CA PRO A 115 -14.60 3.46 -4.90
C PRO A 115 -13.59 3.71 -6.02
N GLU A 116 -13.90 4.62 -6.95
CA GLU A 116 -13.00 4.97 -8.06
C GLU A 116 -11.65 5.53 -7.57
N VAL A 117 -11.66 6.25 -6.45
CA VAL A 117 -10.47 6.83 -5.82
C VAL A 117 -10.56 6.65 -4.30
N ILE A 118 -9.43 6.29 -3.67
CA ILE A 118 -9.25 6.31 -2.21
C ILE A 118 -8.13 7.29 -1.89
N ALA A 119 -8.39 8.25 -1.01
CA ALA A 119 -7.37 9.19 -0.53
C ALA A 119 -6.76 8.72 0.79
N SER A 120 -5.47 8.93 0.95
CA SER A 120 -4.77 8.79 2.23
C SER A 120 -5.28 9.84 3.23
N GLU A 121 -5.45 9.44 4.48
CA GLU A 121 -5.72 10.37 5.60
C GLU A 121 -4.48 11.24 5.92
N VAL A 122 -3.28 10.79 5.54
CA VAL A 122 -2.03 11.54 5.76
C VAL A 122 -1.81 12.50 4.61
N SER A 123 -1.50 13.75 4.94
CA SER A 123 -1.12 14.76 3.95
C SER A 123 0.29 14.47 3.40
N MET A 124 0.37 13.91 2.20
CA MET A 124 1.65 13.61 1.54
C MET A 124 2.44 14.87 1.22
N LYS A 125 1.76 16.00 1.05
CA LYS A 125 2.39 17.32 0.93
C LYS A 125 3.17 17.70 2.20
N GLU A 126 2.60 17.42 3.37
CA GLU A 126 3.27 17.71 4.64
C GLU A 126 4.40 16.73 4.92
N VAL A 127 4.19 15.45 4.56
CA VAL A 127 5.25 14.44 4.65
C VAL A 127 6.41 14.79 3.71
N SER A 128 6.15 15.17 2.45
CA SER A 128 7.20 15.53 1.50
C SER A 128 7.99 16.75 1.95
N ARG A 129 7.34 17.72 2.60
CA ARG A 129 8.02 18.91 3.16
C ARG A 129 8.98 18.57 4.30
N ARG A 130 8.68 17.53 5.08
CA ARG A 130 9.50 17.07 6.21
C ARG A 130 10.51 16.01 5.83
N ALA A 131 10.26 15.29 4.74
CA ALA A 131 11.16 14.30 4.20
C ALA A 131 12.39 15.00 3.60
N ALA A 132 13.52 14.87 4.29
CA ALA A 132 14.81 15.31 3.78
C ALA A 132 15.72 14.09 3.65
N VAL A 133 16.02 13.72 2.41
CA VAL A 133 17.01 12.66 2.10
C VAL A 133 18.09 13.30 1.25
N GLN A 134 19.33 13.28 1.74
CA GLN A 134 20.44 13.92 1.05
C GLN A 134 20.62 13.29 -0.36
N GLY A 135 20.59 14.14 -1.39
CA GLY A 135 20.79 13.71 -2.78
C GLY A 135 19.60 12.99 -3.42
N VAL A 136 18.44 12.93 -2.77
CA VAL A 136 17.23 12.30 -3.31
C VAL A 136 16.07 13.29 -3.30
N GLU A 137 15.49 13.53 -4.48
CA GLU A 137 14.28 14.33 -4.60
C GLU A 137 13.09 13.56 -4.04
N VAL A 138 12.32 14.19 -3.15
CA VAL A 138 11.06 13.67 -2.63
C VAL A 138 9.92 14.59 -3.09
N ALA A 139 9.05 14.06 -3.94
CA ALA A 139 7.89 14.76 -4.46
C ALA A 139 6.61 14.11 -3.93
N PHE A 140 5.51 14.87 -3.89
CA PHE A 140 4.18 14.32 -3.64
C PHE A 140 3.34 14.36 -4.91
N SER A 141 2.47 13.39 -5.09
CA SER A 141 1.51 13.35 -6.18
C SER A 141 0.08 13.34 -5.63
N ARG A 142 -0.80 14.19 -6.20
CA ARG A 142 -2.23 14.18 -5.88
C ARG A 142 -2.99 13.05 -6.57
N ASP A 143 -2.37 12.44 -7.57
CA ASP A 143 -2.90 11.31 -8.34
C ASP A 143 -1.96 10.11 -8.17
N ALA A 144 -2.46 8.94 -7.75
CA ALA A 144 -1.84 7.71 -8.23
C ALA A 144 -1.98 7.74 -9.75
N VAL A 145 -0.87 7.96 -10.44
CA VAL A 145 -0.86 7.98 -11.90
C VAL A 145 -1.43 6.63 -12.38
N PRO A 146 -2.56 6.58 -13.11
CA PRO A 146 -2.99 5.35 -13.75
C PRO A 146 -1.90 5.01 -14.78
N PRO A 147 -1.20 3.88 -14.63
CA PRO A 147 0.13 3.78 -15.20
C PRO A 147 0.07 3.58 -16.72
N ASN A 148 0.98 4.24 -17.41
CA ASN A 148 1.67 3.59 -18.52
C ASN A 148 2.30 2.28 -17.98
N ASN A 149 1.70 1.14 -18.35
CA ASN A 149 2.30 -0.18 -18.59
C ASN A 149 3.30 -0.78 -17.56
N ASN A 150 3.11 -0.60 -16.24
CA ASN A 150 3.77 -1.54 -15.32
C ASN A 150 2.95 -1.89 -14.08
N LEU A 151 2.70 -3.19 -13.90
CA LEU A 151 1.97 -3.79 -12.78
C LEU A 151 2.48 -3.36 -11.40
N ILE A 152 3.79 -3.15 -11.27
CA ILE A 152 4.41 -2.75 -10.00
C ILE A 152 4.01 -1.31 -9.62
N ARG A 153 3.73 -0.43 -10.60
CA ARG A 153 3.16 0.90 -10.34
C ARG A 153 1.68 0.83 -9.99
N SER A 154 0.96 -0.13 -10.59
CA SER A 154 -0.48 -0.30 -10.36
C SER A 154 -0.82 -0.73 -8.93
N GLN A 155 0.15 -1.29 -8.22
CA GLN A 155 0.00 -1.67 -6.81
C GLN A 155 0.72 -0.71 -5.85
N ARG A 156 0.94 0.55 -6.27
CA ARG A 156 1.16 1.68 -5.33
C ARG A 156 -0.12 1.89 -4.53
N THR A 157 -0.35 1.02 -3.56
CA THR A 157 -1.46 1.15 -2.62
C THR A 157 -1.16 2.35 -1.73
N CYS A 158 -2.15 3.23 -1.59
CA CYS A 158 -2.16 4.33 -0.64
C CYS A 158 -1.53 3.94 0.69
N VAL A 159 -0.72 4.84 1.23
CA VAL A 159 -0.49 4.90 2.66
C VAL A 159 -1.85 5.12 3.33
N ASN A 160 -2.49 4.08 3.85
CA ASN A 160 -3.67 4.24 4.66
C ASN A 160 -3.19 4.37 6.11
N ALA A 161 -3.14 5.61 6.60
CA ALA A 161 -3.24 5.82 8.04
C ALA A 161 -4.68 5.61 8.45
N ARG A 162 -4.85 4.93 9.58
CA ARG A 162 -6.08 5.02 10.35
C ARG A 162 -5.70 5.69 11.66
N LEU A 163 -5.92 7.00 11.76
CA LEU A 163 -5.88 7.65 13.07
C LEU A 163 -7.23 7.41 13.73
N GLU A 164 -7.30 6.45 14.65
CA GLU A 164 -8.49 6.26 15.49
C GLU A 164 -8.67 7.47 16.42
N HIS A 165 -9.35 8.51 15.97
CA HIS A 165 -10.02 9.43 16.87
C HIS A 165 -11.35 8.80 17.30
N GLN A 166 -11.52 8.66 18.61
CA GLN A 166 -12.72 8.11 19.24
C GLN A 166 -13.99 8.76 18.67
N GLY A 167 -14.80 7.97 17.95
CA GLY A 167 -16.10 8.40 17.43
C GLY A 167 -16.33 8.01 15.96
N ARG A 168 -16.70 6.74 15.74
CA ARG A 168 -17.21 6.10 14.50
C ARG A 168 -17.16 6.93 13.19
N PRO A 169 -16.61 6.33 12.13
CA PRO A 169 -17.52 5.74 11.13
C PRO A 169 -17.20 4.26 10.85
N ARG A 170 -18.26 3.49 10.63
CA ARG A 170 -18.19 2.08 10.27
C ARG A 170 -17.76 1.95 8.80
N CYS A 171 -16.50 1.62 8.53
CA CYS A 171 -16.17 0.84 7.33
C CYS A 171 -16.51 -0.62 7.64
N ARG A 172 -17.79 -0.98 7.50
CA ARG A 172 -18.17 -2.38 7.33
C ARG A 172 -17.64 -2.80 5.97
N ALA A 173 -16.70 -3.73 5.92
CA ALA A 173 -16.64 -4.67 4.82
C ALA A 173 -17.96 -5.46 4.87
N SER A 174 -18.98 -4.98 4.17
CA SER A 174 -20.22 -5.71 4.02
C SER A 174 -19.96 -6.80 2.98
N ALA A 175 -19.60 -8.00 3.45
CA ALA A 175 -19.94 -9.20 2.71
C ALA A 175 -21.47 -9.22 2.60
N ALA A 176 -21.99 -9.01 1.39
CA ALA A 176 -23.40 -9.23 1.12
C ALA A 176 -23.73 -10.69 1.47
N ARG A 177 -24.65 -10.91 2.41
CA ARG A 177 -25.33 -12.20 2.56
C ARG A 177 -26.10 -12.47 1.26
N PRO A 178 -26.03 -13.67 0.67
CA PRO A 178 -26.96 -14.04 -0.39
C PRO A 178 -28.39 -14.00 0.16
N LEU A 179 -29.27 -13.29 -0.53
CA LEU A 179 -30.70 -13.51 -0.40
C LEU A 179 -30.98 -14.92 -0.94
N LEU A 180 -31.31 -15.85 -0.06
CA LEU A 180 -32.00 -17.08 -0.44
C LEU A 180 -33.39 -16.68 -0.91
N SER A 181 -33.70 -17.04 -2.14
CA SER A 181 -35.04 -17.03 -2.71
C SER A 181 -35.84 -18.19 -2.13
N ASP A 182 -37.06 -17.91 -1.68
CA ASP A 182 -38.25 -18.70 -1.99
C ASP A 182 -39.28 -17.73 -2.58
#